data_AF-A0A925TJA2-F1
#
_entry.id   AF-A0A925TJA2-F1
#
_cell.length_a   1.000
_cell.length_b   1.000
_cell.length_c   1.000
_cell.angle_alpha   90.00
_cell.angle_beta   90.00
_cell.angle_gamma   90.00
#
_symmetry.space_group_name_H-M   'P 1'
#
loop_
_entity.id
_entity.type
_entity.pdbx_description
1 polymer ?
#
loop_
_entity_poly.entity_id
_entity_poly.type
_entity_poly.pdbx_seq_one_letter_code
_entity_poly.pdbx_strand_id
1 'polypeptide(L)'
;RDLLRFELRDGKLRNLLHKTVPALAADAVTQLLAAEPPDALPIGRILAHAGGREVIKALEAALPSFPLDATREVLRDHGNMSSPSVLFALQVALRDARPEPDHDWWLVSFGAGFSAHSCRLSAGTHEH
;
A
#
# COMPACT_ATOMS: atom_id res chain seq x y z
N ARG A 1 11.02 -20.17 -6.15
CA ARG A 1 9.61 -20.53 -6.46
C ARG A 1 8.90 -20.68 -5.12
N ASP A 2 7.77 -19.98 -4.95
CA ASP A 2 6.97 -19.75 -3.72
C ASP A 2 7.45 -18.65 -2.77
N LEU A 3 7.31 -17.39 -3.21
CA LEU A 3 7.61 -16.19 -2.40
C LEU A 3 6.45 -15.78 -1.48
N LEU A 4 5.21 -16.15 -1.81
CA LEU A 4 4.00 -15.94 -1.02
C LEU A 4 3.21 -17.25 -0.92
N ARG A 5 2.83 -17.66 0.30
CA ARG A 5 1.84 -18.71 0.55
C ARG A 5 0.79 -18.20 1.53
N PHE A 6 -0.47 -18.58 1.33
CA PHE A 6 -1.54 -18.24 2.26
C PHE A 6 -1.86 -19.43 3.16
N GLU A 7 -2.04 -19.17 4.46
CA GLU A 7 -2.53 -20.13 5.44
C GLU A 7 -3.77 -19.55 6.11
N LEU A 8 -4.87 -20.29 6.16
CA LEU A 8 -6.03 -19.93 6.99
C LEU A 8 -5.81 -20.48 8.39
N ARG A 9 -5.75 -19.60 9.40
CA ARG A 9 -5.64 -19.98 10.81
C ARG A 9 -6.53 -19.09 11.65
N ASP A 10 -7.35 -19.69 12.50
CA ASP A 10 -8.30 -19.00 13.39
C ASP A 10 -9.25 -18.05 12.62
N GLY A 11 -9.68 -18.45 11.41
CA GLY A 11 -10.53 -17.63 10.54
C GLY A 11 -9.83 -16.45 9.87
N LYS A 12 -8.51 -16.29 10.05
CA LYS A 12 -7.71 -15.20 9.47
C LYS A 12 -6.77 -15.74 8.40
N LEU A 13 -6.65 -15.00 7.29
CA LEU A 13 -5.68 -15.30 6.25
C LEU A 13 -4.29 -14.82 6.69
N ARG A 14 -3.34 -15.73 6.83
CA ARG A 14 -1.94 -15.44 7.14
C ARG A 14 -1.12 -15.54 5.87
N ASN A 15 -0.37 -14.49 5.59
CA ASN A 15 0.63 -14.52 4.54
C ASN A 15 1.95 -15.08 5.11
N LEU A 16 2.38 -16.23 4.61
CA LEU A 16 3.70 -16.78 4.85
C LEU A 16 4.64 -16.12 3.84
N LEU A 17 5.26 -15.03 4.30
CA LEU A 17 6.22 -14.27 3.52
C LEU A 17 7.58 -14.96 3.56
N HIS A 18 8.11 -15.31 2.40
CA HIS A 18 9.53 -15.63 2.31
C HIS A 18 10.37 -14.44 2.79
N LYS A 19 11.55 -14.69 3.38
CA LYS A 19 12.41 -13.65 3.97
C LYS A 19 12.78 -12.51 3.02
N THR A 20 12.70 -12.75 1.71
CA THR A 20 13.01 -11.78 0.66
C THR A 20 11.86 -10.85 0.31
N VAL A 21 10.61 -11.16 0.71
CA VAL A 21 9.45 -10.38 0.29
C VAL A 21 9.50 -8.92 0.75
N PRO A 22 9.92 -8.57 1.97
CA PRO A 22 10.01 -7.16 2.37
C PRO A 22 10.90 -6.33 1.43
N ALA A 23 12.07 -6.85 1.05
CA ALA A 23 12.98 -6.17 0.13
C ALA A 23 12.38 -6.08 -1.28
N LEU A 24 11.81 -7.18 -1.79
CA LEU A 24 11.14 -7.17 -3.10
C LEU A 24 9.99 -6.17 -3.16
N ALA A 25 9.20 -6.07 -2.08
CA ALA A 25 8.12 -5.10 -1.93
C ALA A 25 8.64 -3.66 -2.05
N ALA A 26 9.69 -3.33 -1.30
CA ALA A 26 10.31 -2.01 -1.34
C ALA A 26 10.85 -1.67 -2.74
N ASP A 27 11.57 -2.60 -3.37
CA ASP A 27 12.13 -2.39 -4.71
C ASP A 27 11.03 -2.18 -5.76
N ALA A 28 9.99 -3.02 -5.73
CA ALA A 28 8.88 -2.92 -6.69
C ALA A 28 8.09 -1.63 -6.52
N VAL A 29 7.85 -1.19 -5.29
CA VAL A 29 7.16 0.08 -5.02
C VAL A 29 8.00 1.26 -5.48
N THR A 30 9.30 1.24 -5.23
CA THR A 30 10.22 2.30 -5.68
C THR A 30 10.24 2.39 -7.22
N GLN A 31 10.28 1.25 -7.90
CA GLN A 31 10.23 1.19 -9.36
C GLN A 31 8.89 1.69 -9.92
N LEU A 32 7.75 1.30 -9.32
CA LEU A 32 6.44 1.78 -9.73
C LEU A 32 6.31 3.30 -9.54
N LEU A 33 6.75 3.81 -8.40
CA LEU A 33 6.71 5.24 -8.11
C LEU A 33 7.58 6.05 -9.07
N ALA A 34 8.77 5.53 -9.42
CA ALA A 34 9.65 6.17 -10.41
C ALA A 34 9.12 6.10 -11.85
N ALA A 35 8.19 5.19 -12.13
CA ALA A 35 7.57 5.03 -13.44
C ALA A 35 6.27 5.84 -13.60
N GLU A 36 5.88 6.62 -12.59
CA GLU A 36 4.72 7.51 -12.70
C GLU A 36 4.92 8.56 -13.81
N PRO A 37 3.84 8.99 -14.49
CA PRO A 37 3.94 9.96 -15.57
C PRO A 37 4.56 11.28 -15.09
N PRO A 38 5.46 11.91 -15.88
CA PRO A 38 6.13 13.14 -15.48
C PRO A 38 5.19 14.35 -15.38
N ASP A 39 4.02 14.27 -16.01
CA ASP A 39 2.96 15.28 -16.03
C ASP A 39 1.85 15.01 -14.99
N ALA A 40 1.94 13.92 -14.22
CA ALA A 40 1.01 13.66 -13.13
C ALA A 40 1.19 14.66 -11.98
N LEU A 41 0.12 14.89 -11.21
CA LEU A 41 0.21 15.70 -9.99
C LEU A 41 1.24 15.12 -9.00
N PRO A 42 1.82 15.94 -8.11
CA PRO A 42 2.63 15.40 -7.02
C PRO A 42 1.82 14.43 -6.14
N ILE A 43 2.49 13.41 -5.60
CA ILE A 43 1.87 12.49 -4.64
C ILE A 43 1.98 13.12 -3.26
N GLY A 44 0.83 13.38 -2.63
CA GLY A 44 0.76 13.93 -1.27
C GLY A 44 0.67 12.86 -0.18
N ARG A 45 0.25 11.64 -0.52
CA ARG A 45 0.10 10.53 0.45
C ARG A 45 0.20 9.18 -0.23
N ILE A 46 0.84 8.22 0.43
CA ILE A 46 0.90 6.81 0.00
C ILE A 46 0.09 5.94 0.97
N LEU A 47 -0.71 5.02 0.41
CA LEU A 47 -1.48 4.02 1.14
C LEU A 47 -1.12 2.64 0.61
N ALA A 48 -0.66 1.75 1.48
CA ALA A 48 -0.20 0.43 1.07
C ALA A 48 -1.07 -0.71 1.63
N HIS A 49 -1.29 -1.77 0.85
CA HIS A 49 -1.51 -3.09 1.40
C HIS A 49 -0.16 -3.68 1.81
N ALA A 50 0.10 -3.77 3.12
CA ALA A 50 1.31 -4.43 3.58
C ALA A 50 0.99 -5.85 4.09
N GLY A 51 1.53 -6.85 3.41
CA GLY A 51 1.33 -8.27 3.75
C GLY A 51 1.78 -8.68 5.16
N GLY A 52 2.45 -7.78 5.90
CA GLY A 52 2.82 -7.93 7.30
C GLY A 52 3.72 -6.78 7.78
N ARG A 53 4.07 -6.79 9.08
CA ARG A 53 4.87 -5.74 9.73
C ARG A 53 6.22 -5.48 9.06
N GLU A 54 6.90 -6.53 8.62
CA GLU A 54 8.22 -6.39 7.99
C GLU A 54 8.14 -5.73 6.61
N VAL A 55 7.02 -5.93 5.89
CA VAL A 55 6.78 -5.22 4.62
C VAL A 55 6.56 -3.73 4.87
N ILE A 56 5.79 -3.35 5.91
CA ILE A 56 5.60 -1.93 6.27
C ILE A 56 6.96 -1.26 6.54
N LYS A 57 7.80 -1.88 7.37
CA LYS A 57 9.12 -1.33 7.70
C LYS A 57 9.99 -1.14 6.46
N ALA A 58 10.00 -2.10 5.56
CA ALA A 58 10.78 -2.00 4.32
C ALA A 58 10.26 -0.87 3.42
N LEU A 59 8.94 -0.71 3.31
CA LEU A 59 8.33 0.39 2.55
C LEU A 59 8.64 1.76 3.16
N GLU A 60 8.54 1.91 4.48
CA GLU A 60 8.88 3.18 5.15
C GLU A 60 10.35 3.54 5.01
N ALA A 61 11.25 2.55 5.02
CA ALA A 61 12.67 2.78 4.77
C ALA A 61 12.92 3.24 3.31
N ALA A 62 12.19 2.70 2.35
CA ALA A 62 12.29 3.08 0.93
C ALA A 62 11.58 4.41 0.61
N LEU A 63 10.55 4.77 1.40
CA LEU A 63 9.69 5.93 1.19
C LEU A 63 9.68 6.83 2.44
N PRO A 64 10.83 7.38 2.87
CA PRO A 64 10.93 8.10 4.15
C PRO A 64 10.04 9.35 4.23
N SER A 65 9.66 9.92 3.09
CA SER A 65 8.76 11.08 3.00
C SER A 65 7.28 10.73 3.14
N PHE A 66 6.92 9.43 3.15
CA PHE A 66 5.53 8.97 3.11
C PHE A 66 5.23 8.03 4.29
N PRO A 67 4.78 8.57 5.44
CA PRO A 67 4.43 7.73 6.58
C PRO A 67 3.23 6.83 6.25
N LEU A 68 3.28 5.57 6.69
CA LEU A 68 2.27 4.54 6.40
C LEU A 68 1.32 4.30 7.59
N ASP A 69 0.95 5.36 8.32
CA ASP A 69 0.19 5.27 9.57
C ASP A 69 -1.17 4.57 9.38
N ALA A 70 -1.90 4.91 8.31
CA ALA A 70 -3.18 4.26 8.00
C ALA A 70 -3.01 2.75 7.72
N THR A 71 -1.95 2.37 7.00
CA THR A 71 -1.61 0.96 6.77
C THR A 71 -1.25 0.24 8.07
N ARG A 72 -0.53 0.91 8.98
CA ARG A 72 -0.20 0.39 10.31
C ARG A 72 -1.43 0.18 11.18
N GLU A 73 -2.34 1.16 11.19
CA GLU A 73 -3.61 1.07 11.91
C GLU A 73 -4.42 -0.15 11.45
N VAL A 74 -4.60 -0.29 10.13
CA VAL A 74 -5.34 -1.43 9.57
C VAL A 74 -4.70 -2.76 9.92
N LEU A 75 -3.37 -2.88 9.82
CA LEU A 75 -2.68 -4.11 10.20
C LEU A 75 -2.84 -4.41 11.70
N ARG A 76 -2.83 -3.39 12.56
CA ARG A 76 -3.01 -3.53 14.01
C ARG A 76 -4.43 -3.99 14.36
N ASP A 77 -5.45 -3.39 13.76
CA ASP A 77 -6.85 -3.62 14.12
C ASP A 77 -7.46 -4.85 13.43
N HIS A 78 -7.04 -5.13 12.19
CA HIS A 78 -7.66 -6.18 11.38
C HIS A 78 -6.70 -7.31 10.98
N GLY A 79 -5.38 -7.10 11.15
CA GLY A 79 -4.39 -8.01 10.59
C GLY A 79 -4.30 -7.90 9.07
N ASN A 80 -3.68 -8.90 8.45
CA ASN A 80 -3.60 -8.96 6.99
C ASN A 80 -4.92 -9.55 6.45
N MET A 81 -5.73 -8.72 5.79
CA MET A 81 -7.00 -9.13 5.17
C MET A 81 -6.85 -9.48 3.69
N SER A 82 -5.64 -9.60 3.16
CA SER A 82 -5.32 -9.63 1.73
C SER A 82 -5.57 -8.28 1.04
N SER A 83 -5.86 -8.30 -0.26
CA SER A 83 -6.09 -7.11 -1.11
C SER A 83 -7.06 -6.06 -0.54
N PRO A 84 -8.13 -6.37 0.22
CA PRO A 84 -8.97 -5.34 0.84
C PRO A 84 -8.23 -4.40 1.79
N SER A 85 -7.07 -4.79 2.34
CA SER A 85 -6.35 -3.99 3.33
C SER A 85 -5.99 -2.58 2.82
N VAL A 86 -5.70 -2.42 1.52
CA VAL A 86 -5.42 -1.08 0.95
C VAL A 86 -6.67 -0.19 0.93
N LEU A 87 -7.85 -0.78 0.72
CA LEU A 87 -9.12 -0.04 0.75
C LEU A 87 -9.51 0.34 2.18
N PHE A 88 -9.19 -0.50 3.16
CA PHE A 88 -9.35 -0.14 4.57
C PHE A 88 -8.37 0.98 4.96
N ALA A 89 -7.14 0.95 4.45
CA ALA A 89 -6.18 2.03 4.70
C ALA A 89 -6.66 3.35 4.07
N LEU A 90 -7.27 3.27 2.87
CA LEU A 90 -7.98 4.39 2.26
C LEU A 90 -9.13 4.87 3.15
N GLN A 91 -9.97 3.98 3.65
CA GLN A 91 -11.07 4.35 4.54
C GLN A 91 -10.58 5.06 5.81
N VAL A 92 -9.49 4.57 6.42
CA VAL A 92 -8.85 5.22 7.59
C VAL A 92 -8.36 6.62 7.22
N ALA A 93 -7.60 6.76 6.12
CA ALA A 93 -7.09 8.06 5.69
C ALA A 93 -8.21 9.06 5.34
N LEU A 94 -9.31 8.57 4.77
CA LEU A 94 -10.50 9.36 4.46
C LEU A 94 -11.35 9.74 5.69
N ARG A 95 -10.97 9.35 6.92
CA ARG A 95 -11.64 9.89 8.11
C ARG A 95 -11.29 11.36 8.34
N ASP A 96 -10.02 11.71 8.13
CA ASP A 96 -9.48 13.00 8.55
C ASP A 96 -8.96 13.87 7.40
N ALA A 97 -8.81 13.31 6.19
CA ALA A 97 -8.27 14.04 5.04
C ALA A 97 -8.90 13.63 3.71
N ARG A 98 -8.70 14.44 2.68
CA ARG A 98 -9.00 14.12 1.27
C ARG A 98 -7.77 14.44 0.42
N PRO A 99 -7.65 13.90 -0.81
CA PRO A 99 -6.71 14.42 -1.79
C PRO A 99 -7.00 15.91 -2.02
N GLU A 100 -5.95 16.72 -2.07
CA GLU A 100 -6.05 18.13 -2.42
C GLU A 100 -6.14 18.26 -3.96
N PRO A 101 -6.68 19.37 -4.50
CA PRO A 101 -6.78 19.55 -5.96
C PRO A 101 -5.42 19.51 -6.68
N ASP A 102 -4.34 19.80 -5.99
CA ASP A 102 -2.97 19.84 -6.51
C ASP A 102 -2.14 18.61 -6.13
N HIS A 103 -2.68 17.66 -5.36
CA HIS A 103 -1.97 16.45 -4.94
C HIS A 103 -2.84 15.20 -5.01
N ASP A 104 -2.33 14.15 -5.65
CA ASP A 104 -2.99 12.85 -5.60
C ASP A 104 -2.57 12.05 -4.38
N TRP A 105 -3.45 11.12 -4.00
CA TRP A 105 -3.06 10.00 -3.17
C TRP A 105 -2.70 8.81 -4.05
N TRP A 106 -1.71 8.04 -3.61
CA TRP A 106 -1.21 6.89 -4.35
C TRP A 106 -1.41 5.62 -3.53
N LEU A 107 -2.18 4.69 -4.08
CA LEU A 107 -2.49 3.41 -3.44
C LEU A 107 -1.64 2.33 -4.07
N VAL A 108 -1.09 1.42 -3.27
CA VAL A 108 -0.27 0.30 -3.77
C VAL A 108 -0.61 -1.02 -3.08
N SER A 109 -0.60 -2.10 -3.84
CA SER A 109 -0.91 -3.45 -3.34
C SER A 109 -0.07 -4.54 -4.01
N PHE A 110 0.03 -5.70 -3.36
CA PHE A 110 0.84 -6.84 -3.81
C PHE A 110 -0.01 -8.10 -4.05
N GLY A 111 0.37 -8.89 -5.05
CA GLY A 111 -0.26 -10.17 -5.41
C GLY A 111 0.66 -11.38 -5.25
N ALA A 112 0.06 -12.58 -5.28
CA ALA A 112 0.79 -13.85 -5.33
C ALA A 112 1.58 -13.99 -6.64
N GLY A 113 2.72 -14.68 -6.60
CA GLY A 113 3.71 -14.64 -7.69
C GLY A 113 4.63 -13.41 -7.65
N PHE A 114 4.43 -12.55 -6.64
CA PHE A 114 5.04 -11.24 -6.43
C PHE A 114 4.83 -10.31 -7.64
N SER A 115 3.65 -9.70 -7.66
CA SER A 115 3.36 -8.51 -8.47
C SER A 115 3.06 -7.34 -7.53
N ALA A 116 3.29 -6.12 -8.01
CA ALA A 116 2.86 -4.89 -7.36
C ALA A 116 1.99 -4.10 -8.34
N HIS A 117 0.93 -3.47 -7.82
CA HIS A 117 0.00 -2.66 -8.59
C HIS A 117 -0.28 -1.36 -7.84
N SER A 118 -0.26 -0.25 -8.57
CA SER A 118 -0.58 1.07 -8.03
C SER A 118 -1.80 1.69 -8.71
N CYS A 119 -2.45 2.61 -8.02
CA CYS A 119 -3.42 3.53 -8.62
C CYS A 119 -3.36 4.90 -7.96
N ARG A 120 -3.75 5.93 -8.72
CA ARG A 120 -3.87 7.30 -8.24
C ARG A 120 -5.32 7.59 -7.86
N LEU A 121 -5.50 8.37 -6.81
CA LEU A 121 -6.77 8.90 -6.37
C LEU A 121 -6.65 10.42 -6.29
N SER A 122 -7.34 11.10 -7.20
CA SER A 122 -7.39 12.56 -7.29
C SER A 122 -8.61 13.13 -6.59
N ALA A 123 -8.55 14.41 -6.25
CA ALA A 123 -9.74 15.15 -5.86
C ALA A 123 -10.76 15.12 -7.02
N GLY A 124 -12.04 14.96 -6.70
CA GLY A 124 -13.07 15.04 -7.73
C GLY A 124 -13.13 16.44 -8.32
N THR A 125 -13.08 16.56 -9.64
CA THR A 125 -13.43 17.80 -10.33
C THR A 125 -14.94 17.94 -10.26
N HIS A 126 -15.44 18.82 -9.39
CA HIS A 126 -16.83 19.24 -9.44
C HIS A 126 -17.04 20.08 -10.72
N GLU A 127 -17.31 19.42 -11.84
CA GLU A 127 -17.98 20.06 -12.96
C GLU A 127 -19.49 20.02 -12.66
N HIS A 128 -20.04 21.19 -12.28
CA HIS A 128 -21.46 21.46 -12.29
C HIS A 128 -21.85 22.15 -13.61
#